data_AF-A0A6B2G3B7-F1
#
_entry.id   AF-A0A6B2G3B7-F1
#
_cell.length_a   1.000
_cell.length_b   1.000
_cell.length_c   1.000
_cell.angle_alpha   90.00
_cell.angle_beta   90.00
_cell.angle_gamma   90.00
#
_symmetry.space_group_name_H-M   'P 1'
#
loop_
_entity.id
_entity.type
_entity.pdbx_description
1 polymer ?
#
loop_
_entity_poly.entity_id
_entity_poly.type
_entity_poly.pdbx_seq_one_letter_code
_entity_poly.pdbx_strand_id
1 'polypeptide(L)'
;SQIQRLNHKLHFIRELFQNVDDSFNHRANVSEPTVVWIIAKEELVVLSNESGFTCNDILSLCDIGNSSKKHSIYIGSKGIGFKSVFQITDRPEIHSNNFHICFDYSKYGPLGYVMPESIPFDRDKINKYIEYVNPYLPTQWSTIFVFPFKKQVKSALMSEIFHCINENIIIFLNNLRCCLVLNIESNQTNLFRKQVDCNKITVKTNNVE
;
A
#
# COMPACT_ATOMS: atom_id res chain seq x y z
N SER A 1 -20.41 -2.39 -17.62
CA SER A 1 -20.49 -3.81 -17.22
C SER A 1 -20.13 -3.96 -15.73
N GLN A 2 -20.46 -5.08 -15.05
CA GLN A 2 -20.02 -5.34 -13.67
C GLN A 2 -18.49 -5.19 -13.50
N ILE A 3 -17.73 -5.51 -14.56
CA ILE A 3 -16.27 -5.35 -14.66
C ILE A 3 -15.82 -3.88 -14.58
N GLN A 4 -16.50 -2.94 -15.24
CA GLN A 4 -16.20 -1.49 -15.11
C GLN A 4 -16.48 -0.97 -13.69
N ARG A 5 -17.48 -1.53 -13.02
CA ARG A 5 -17.85 -1.16 -11.64
C ARG A 5 -16.86 -1.71 -10.60
N LEU A 6 -16.27 -2.88 -10.88
CA LEU A 6 -15.21 -3.50 -10.08
C LEU A 6 -13.88 -2.73 -10.18
N ASN A 7 -13.51 -2.30 -11.40
CA ASN A 7 -12.32 -1.46 -11.64
C ASN A 7 -12.37 -0.13 -10.88
N HIS A 8 -13.55 0.43 -10.62
CA HIS A 8 -13.69 1.64 -9.81
C HIS A 8 -13.53 1.37 -8.30
N LYS A 9 -13.99 0.20 -7.81
CA LYS A 9 -13.93 -0.17 -6.37
C LYS A 9 -12.51 -0.47 -5.88
N LEU A 10 -11.64 -0.93 -6.77
CA LEU A 10 -10.24 -1.27 -6.45
C LEU A 10 -9.25 -0.24 -6.98
N HIS A 11 -9.72 0.95 -7.34
CA HIS A 11 -8.85 2.04 -7.78
C HIS A 11 -7.77 2.35 -6.74
N PHE A 12 -8.08 2.20 -5.44
CA PHE A 12 -7.13 2.42 -4.36
C PHE A 12 -5.88 1.55 -4.47
N ILE A 13 -5.98 0.34 -5.05
CA ILE A 13 -4.82 -0.54 -5.26
C ILE A 13 -3.81 0.16 -6.16
N ARG A 14 -4.27 0.72 -7.29
CA ARG A 14 -3.40 1.43 -8.24
C ARG A 14 -2.77 2.67 -7.61
N GLU A 15 -3.54 3.45 -6.85
CA GLU A 15 -3.05 4.65 -6.16
C GLU A 15 -2.00 4.29 -5.11
N LEU A 16 -2.21 3.23 -4.32
CA LEU A 16 -1.24 2.75 -3.35
C LEU A 16 0.04 2.24 -4.02
N PHE A 17 -0.07 1.49 -5.12
CA PHE A 17 1.10 1.08 -5.89
C PHE A 17 1.90 2.27 -6.40
N GLN A 18 1.24 3.31 -6.92
CA GLN A 18 1.91 4.53 -7.38
C GLN A 18 2.59 5.26 -6.22
N ASN A 19 1.91 5.42 -5.08
CA ASN A 19 2.50 6.06 -3.89
C ASN A 19 3.73 5.31 -3.37
N VAL A 20 3.69 3.97 -3.38
CA VAL A 20 4.82 3.12 -2.98
C VAL A 20 5.93 3.16 -4.03
N ASP A 21 5.62 3.15 -5.32
CA ASP A 21 6.62 3.24 -6.39
C ASP A 21 7.36 4.58 -6.37
N ASP A 22 6.63 5.66 -6.14
CA ASP A 22 7.18 7.02 -6.09
C ASP A 22 8.07 7.25 -4.87
N SER A 23 7.83 6.55 -3.76
CA SER A 23 8.66 6.71 -2.55
C SER A 23 10.10 6.25 -2.76
N PHE A 24 10.33 5.29 -3.67
CA PHE A 24 11.67 4.82 -4.02
C PHE A 24 12.49 5.81 -4.86
N ASN A 25 11.89 6.86 -5.44
CA ASN A 25 12.62 7.87 -6.21
C ASN A 25 13.59 8.71 -5.36
N HIS A 26 13.29 8.84 -4.06
CA HIS A 26 13.82 9.96 -3.28
C HIS A 26 14.97 9.57 -2.34
N ARG A 27 15.23 8.27 -2.10
CA ARG A 27 16.10 7.86 -0.99
C ARG A 27 16.71 6.46 -1.18
N ALA A 28 18.06 6.44 -1.24
CA ALA A 28 19.00 5.33 -1.04
C ALA A 28 18.81 4.01 -1.83
N ASN A 29 19.94 3.33 -2.06
CA ASN A 29 20.08 2.10 -2.85
C ASN A 29 19.39 0.88 -2.20
N VAL A 30 18.06 0.81 -2.25
CA VAL A 30 17.36 -0.45 -2.01
C VAL A 30 17.66 -1.37 -3.20
N SER A 31 18.35 -2.49 -2.95
CA SER A 31 18.79 -3.41 -4.01
C SER A 31 17.60 -4.04 -4.77
N GLU A 32 16.52 -4.33 -4.04
CA GLU A 32 15.26 -4.82 -4.59
C GLU A 32 14.09 -4.03 -3.96
N PRO A 33 13.62 -2.94 -4.61
CA PRO A 33 12.43 -2.21 -4.19
C PRO A 33 11.22 -3.13 -4.13
N THR A 34 10.67 -3.30 -2.92
CA THR A 34 9.73 -4.38 -2.60
C THR A 34 8.51 -3.84 -1.87
N VAL A 35 7.34 -4.35 -2.26
CA VAL A 35 6.08 -4.16 -1.54
C VAL A 35 5.46 -5.52 -1.21
N VAL A 36 4.80 -5.62 -0.07
CA VAL A 36 4.06 -6.81 0.34
C VAL A 36 2.64 -6.44 0.69
N TRP A 37 1.68 -7.18 0.16
CA TRP A 37 0.26 -7.06 0.46
C TRP A 37 -0.17 -8.28 1.25
N ILE A 38 -0.67 -8.07 2.46
CA ILE A 38 -1.09 -9.13 3.36
C ILE A 38 -2.58 -8.95 3.62
N ILE A 39 -3.37 -9.84 3.05
CA ILE A 39 -4.82 -9.84 3.14
C ILE A 39 -5.20 -10.77 4.29
N ALA A 40 -5.60 -10.18 5.41
CA ALA A 40 -6.06 -10.87 6.61
C ALA A 40 -7.58 -10.71 6.78
N LYS A 41 -8.19 -11.50 7.67
CA LYS A 41 -9.65 -11.52 7.86
C LYS A 41 -10.29 -10.15 8.10
N GLU A 42 -9.63 -9.31 8.90
CA GLU A 42 -10.21 -8.05 9.39
C GLU A 42 -9.48 -6.82 8.85
N GLU A 43 -8.38 -7.00 8.13
CA GLU A 43 -7.54 -5.88 7.68
C GLU A 43 -6.69 -6.23 6.47
N LEU A 44 -6.29 -5.18 5.75
CA LEU A 44 -5.24 -5.24 4.76
C LEU A 44 -3.98 -4.59 5.34
N VAL A 45 -2.87 -5.30 5.34
CA VAL A 45 -1.55 -4.77 5.74
C VAL A 45 -0.66 -4.65 4.51
N VAL A 46 0.00 -3.51 4.34
CA VAL A 46 0.94 -3.27 3.25
C VAL A 46 2.30 -2.91 3.82
N LEU A 47 3.34 -3.69 3.48
CA LEU A 47 4.72 -3.47 3.90
C LEU A 47 5.53 -2.91 2.73
N SER A 48 6.41 -1.94 3.00
CA SER A 48 7.36 -1.41 2.01
C SER A 48 8.73 -1.22 2.64
N ASN A 49 9.76 -1.62 1.89
CA ASN A 49 11.17 -1.45 2.27
C ASN A 49 11.78 -0.14 1.72
N GLU A 50 10.94 0.86 1.45
CA GLU A 50 11.39 2.22 1.11
C GLU A 50 12.11 2.88 2.30
N SER A 51 12.47 4.16 2.20
CA SER A 51 13.28 4.83 3.24
C SER A 51 12.50 5.46 4.39
N GLY A 52 11.18 5.31 4.38
CA GLY A 52 10.24 5.82 5.36
C GLY A 52 9.85 7.29 5.16
N PHE A 53 8.75 7.66 5.82
CA PHE A 53 8.12 8.97 5.77
C PHE A 53 8.96 10.05 6.47
N THR A 54 8.84 11.26 5.95
CA THR A 54 9.27 12.52 6.57
C THR A 54 8.11 13.31 7.15
N CYS A 55 8.44 14.34 7.93
CA CYS A 55 7.48 15.38 8.30
C CYS A 55 6.76 15.96 7.07
N ASN A 56 7.46 16.23 5.97
CA ASN A 56 6.84 16.79 4.76
C ASN A 56 5.85 15.83 4.10
N ASP A 57 6.14 14.52 4.15
CA ASP A 57 5.22 13.50 3.63
C ASP A 57 3.95 13.44 4.47
N ILE A 58 4.09 13.47 5.80
CA ILE A 58 2.97 13.51 6.73
C ILE A 58 2.13 14.78 6.53
N LEU A 59 2.77 15.95 6.43
CA LEU A 59 2.08 17.21 6.15
C LEU A 59 1.31 17.17 4.82
N SER A 60 1.90 16.55 3.79
CA SER A 60 1.25 16.39 2.48
C SER A 60 0.01 15.48 2.54
N LEU A 61 -0.02 14.50 3.46
CA LEU A 61 -1.22 13.70 3.72
C LEU A 61 -2.32 14.50 4.44
N CYS A 62 -1.95 15.53 5.19
CA CYS A 62 -2.87 16.36 5.97
C CYS A 62 -3.48 17.52 5.17
N ASP A 63 -3.01 17.79 3.96
CA ASP A 63 -3.44 18.96 3.20
C ASP A 63 -4.86 18.78 2.60
N ILE A 64 -5.72 19.78 2.83
CA ILE A 64 -7.05 19.89 2.23
C ILE A 64 -6.88 20.68 0.92
N GLY A 65 -6.34 20.03 -0.11
CA GLY A 65 -6.44 20.50 -1.47
C GLY A 65 -6.05 21.97 -1.72
N ASN A 66 -4.81 22.35 -1.43
CA ASN A 66 -4.20 23.55 -2.03
C ASN A 66 -3.89 23.31 -3.54
N SER A 67 -4.87 22.80 -4.29
CA SER A 67 -4.82 22.52 -5.73
C SER A 67 -4.86 23.77 -6.61
N SER A 68 -4.68 24.96 -6.01
CA SER A 68 -4.60 26.24 -6.69
C SER A 68 -3.20 26.85 -6.60
N LYS A 69 -2.22 26.30 -7.32
CA LYS A 69 -1.32 27.05 -8.22
C LYS A 69 -0.15 26.20 -8.75
N LYS A 70 -0.04 26.28 -10.07
CA LYS A 70 1.13 26.09 -10.94
C LYS A 70 1.54 24.64 -11.19
N HIS A 71 1.49 24.31 -12.49
CA HIS A 71 2.29 23.30 -13.18
C HIS A 71 3.78 23.39 -12.80
N SER A 72 4.15 22.96 -11.60
CA SER A 72 5.43 22.31 -11.38
C SER A 72 5.23 20.85 -11.75
N ILE A 73 6.11 20.36 -12.62
CA ILE A 73 6.16 19.01 -13.19
C ILE A 73 6.47 18.00 -12.07
N TYR A 74 5.50 17.76 -11.19
CA TYR A 74 5.59 16.78 -10.11
C TYR A 74 4.25 16.06 -10.02
N ILE A 75 4.10 15.02 -10.83
CA ILE A 75 3.07 14.00 -10.69
C ILE A 75 3.57 13.11 -9.55
N GLY A 76 2.90 13.18 -8.40
CA GLY A 76 3.27 12.50 -7.15
C GLY A 76 2.52 13.10 -5.97
N SER A 77 1.22 13.36 -6.13
CA SER A 77 0.36 14.00 -5.13
C SER A 77 -0.04 13.02 -4.04
N LYS A 78 0.84 12.81 -3.04
CA LYS A 78 0.58 11.95 -1.87
C LYS A 78 -0.78 12.23 -1.18
N GLY A 79 -1.35 13.42 -1.31
CA GLY A 79 -2.59 13.81 -0.64
C GLY A 79 -3.92 13.32 -1.27
N ILE A 80 -4.01 13.16 -2.60
CA ILE A 80 -5.29 12.84 -3.28
C ILE A 80 -5.46 11.32 -3.45
N GLY A 81 -4.39 10.62 -3.85
CA GLY A 81 -4.42 9.18 -4.08
C GLY A 81 -4.63 8.36 -2.81
N PHE A 82 -4.03 8.80 -1.68
CA PHE A 82 -4.17 8.10 -0.41
C PHE A 82 -5.63 8.07 0.09
N LYS A 83 -6.44 9.10 -0.17
CA LYS A 83 -7.84 9.12 0.32
C LYS A 83 -8.70 8.00 -0.27
N SER A 84 -8.28 7.40 -1.38
CA SER A 84 -8.97 6.25 -1.98
C SER A 84 -9.04 5.03 -1.05
N VAL A 85 -8.11 4.88 -0.09
CA VAL A 85 -8.14 3.77 0.90
C VAL A 85 -9.36 3.82 1.79
N PHE A 86 -9.98 4.99 1.97
CA PHE A 86 -11.20 5.13 2.76
C PHE A 86 -12.42 4.46 2.11
N GLN A 87 -12.29 3.91 0.91
CA GLN A 87 -13.29 3.00 0.33
C GLN A 87 -13.37 1.68 1.11
N ILE A 88 -12.25 1.21 1.68
CA ILE A 88 -12.15 -0.10 2.34
C ILE A 88 -11.97 0.00 3.87
N THR A 89 -11.53 1.14 4.38
CA THR A 89 -11.31 1.40 5.81
C THR A 89 -11.90 2.74 6.23
N ASP A 90 -12.30 2.90 7.49
CA ASP A 90 -12.62 4.22 8.07
C ASP A 90 -11.46 4.77 8.92
N ARG A 91 -10.40 3.97 9.10
CA ARG A 91 -9.31 4.25 10.02
C ARG A 91 -7.96 3.73 9.49
N PRO A 92 -7.44 4.24 8.37
CA PRO A 92 -6.12 3.86 7.89
C PRO A 92 -5.03 4.28 8.88
N GLU A 93 -4.07 3.40 9.09
CA GLU A 93 -2.92 3.59 9.97
C GLU A 93 -1.62 3.55 9.16
N ILE A 94 -0.66 4.38 9.55
CA ILE A 94 0.66 4.49 8.95
C ILE A 94 1.70 4.40 10.06
N HIS A 95 2.59 3.42 9.95
CA HIS A 95 3.75 3.27 10.80
C HIS A 95 5.00 3.34 9.92
N SER A 96 5.79 4.38 10.10
CA SER A 96 6.97 4.62 9.29
C SER A 96 7.99 5.46 10.04
N ASN A 97 9.21 4.95 10.20
CA ASN A 97 10.23 5.57 11.05
C ASN A 97 9.65 5.88 12.45
N ASN A 98 9.70 7.14 12.87
CA ASN A 98 9.18 7.63 14.16
C ASN A 98 7.72 8.10 14.08
N PHE A 99 7.03 7.89 12.94
CA PHE A 99 5.63 8.25 12.76
C PHE A 99 4.74 7.03 12.96
N HIS A 100 3.84 7.12 13.93
CA HIS A 100 2.77 6.14 14.16
C HIS A 100 1.47 6.91 14.28
N ILE A 101 0.72 6.97 13.19
CA ILE A 101 -0.46 7.81 13.07
C ILE A 101 -1.63 7.04 12.45
N CYS A 102 -2.85 7.46 12.77
CA CYS A 102 -4.04 7.07 12.03
C CYS A 102 -4.84 8.29 11.61
N PHE A 103 -5.66 8.11 10.57
CA PHE A 103 -6.68 9.07 10.17
C PHE A 103 -8.04 8.45 10.48
N ASP A 104 -8.85 9.04 11.36
CA ASP A 104 -10.06 8.38 11.88
C ASP A 104 -11.35 9.10 11.44
N TYR A 105 -11.93 8.64 10.34
CA TYR A 105 -13.21 9.14 9.84
C TYR A 105 -14.37 8.78 10.77
N SER A 106 -14.31 7.64 11.44
CA SER A 106 -15.36 7.18 12.35
C SER A 106 -15.51 8.08 13.59
N LYS A 107 -14.40 8.67 14.05
CA LYS A 107 -14.33 9.57 15.20
C LYS A 107 -14.57 11.03 14.83
N TYR A 108 -13.98 11.51 13.73
CA TYR A 108 -13.94 12.94 13.39
C TYR A 108 -14.75 13.31 12.14
N GLY A 109 -15.45 12.36 11.52
CA GLY A 109 -16.16 12.58 10.26
C GLY A 109 -15.21 13.07 9.16
N PRO A 110 -15.61 14.06 8.33
CA PRO A 110 -14.77 14.57 7.25
C PRO A 110 -13.38 15.08 7.67
N LEU A 111 -13.22 15.57 8.91
CA LEU A 111 -11.90 15.98 9.42
C LEU A 111 -10.96 14.78 9.59
N GLY A 112 -11.53 13.60 9.85
CA GLY A 112 -10.80 12.34 9.93
C GLY A 112 -10.16 11.91 8.62
N TYR A 113 -10.42 12.58 7.49
CA TYR A 113 -9.65 12.37 6.26
C TYR A 113 -8.25 12.98 6.33
N VAL A 114 -8.05 14.06 7.08
CA VAL A 114 -6.86 14.92 6.97
C VAL A 114 -6.19 15.22 8.31
N MET A 115 -6.86 14.91 9.42
CA MET A 115 -6.31 15.10 10.76
C MET A 115 -5.74 13.78 11.28
N PRO A 116 -4.40 13.64 11.34
CA PRO A 116 -3.79 12.46 11.91
C PRO A 116 -3.85 12.51 13.44
N GLU A 117 -4.02 11.36 14.07
CA GLU A 117 -3.87 11.14 15.50
C GLU A 117 -2.68 10.22 15.74
N SER A 118 -1.82 10.55 16.71
CA SER A 118 -0.74 9.64 17.10
C SER A 118 -1.32 8.43 17.82
N ILE A 119 -0.86 7.25 17.43
CA ILE A 119 -1.31 5.97 17.99
C ILE A 119 -0.12 5.13 18.47
N PRO A 120 -0.33 4.23 19.46
CA PRO A 120 0.67 3.23 19.81
C PRO A 120 1.02 2.34 18.61
N PHE A 121 2.27 1.88 18.56
CA PHE A 121 2.70 0.87 17.58
C PHE A 121 2.69 -0.52 18.20
N ASP A 122 1.75 -1.36 17.76
CA ASP A 122 1.66 -2.76 18.18
C ASP A 122 2.69 -3.61 17.44
N ARG A 123 3.90 -3.68 18.02
CA ARG A 123 5.01 -4.46 17.44
C ARG A 123 4.70 -5.94 17.33
N ASP A 124 4.01 -6.52 18.32
CA ASP A 124 3.78 -7.96 18.38
C ASP A 124 2.80 -8.39 17.29
N LYS A 125 1.75 -7.59 17.05
CA LYS A 125 0.83 -7.79 15.92
C LYS A 125 1.57 -7.73 14.59
N ILE A 126 2.41 -6.72 14.38
CA ILE A 126 3.15 -6.57 13.12
C ILE A 126 4.18 -7.69 12.91
N ASN A 127 4.86 -8.13 13.97
CA ASN A 127 5.82 -9.23 13.89
C ASN A 127 5.17 -10.52 13.41
N LYS A 128 3.94 -10.83 13.83
CA LYS A 128 3.18 -11.99 13.31
C LYS A 128 2.97 -11.91 11.80
N TYR A 129 2.68 -10.72 11.26
CA TYR A 129 2.58 -10.54 9.81
C TYR A 129 3.92 -10.73 9.10
N ILE A 130 5.01 -10.22 9.68
CA ILE A 130 6.36 -10.38 9.15
C ILE A 130 6.78 -11.85 9.15
N GLU A 131 6.38 -12.65 10.14
CA GLU A 131 6.63 -14.10 10.18
C GLU A 131 6.06 -14.84 8.97
N TYR A 132 4.88 -14.45 8.46
CA TYR A 132 4.32 -15.01 7.22
C TYR A 132 5.11 -14.61 5.96
N VAL A 133 5.81 -13.47 6.01
CA VAL A 133 6.54 -12.90 4.86
C VAL A 133 7.99 -13.41 4.79
N ASN A 134 8.62 -13.60 5.95
CA ASN A 134 10.03 -13.99 6.08
C ASN A 134 10.45 -15.21 5.25
N PRO A 135 9.64 -16.28 5.09
CA PRO A 135 9.99 -17.42 4.24
C PRO A 135 10.21 -17.05 2.77
N TYR A 136 9.57 -15.96 2.30
CA TYR A 136 9.64 -15.50 0.92
C TYR A 136 10.63 -14.35 0.73
N LEU A 137 10.64 -13.41 1.69
CA LEU A 137 11.34 -12.12 1.60
C LEU A 137 11.89 -11.72 2.98
N PRO A 138 13.06 -12.24 3.39
CA PRO A 138 13.70 -11.86 4.65
C PRO A 138 14.36 -10.48 4.52
N THR A 139 13.59 -9.42 4.79
CA THR A 139 14.06 -8.03 4.70
C THR A 139 13.51 -7.20 5.86
N GLN A 140 14.00 -5.96 5.99
CA GLN A 140 13.49 -4.99 6.95
C GLN A 140 12.44 -4.09 6.29
N TRP A 141 11.36 -3.83 7.00
CA TRP A 141 10.24 -3.03 6.52
C TRP A 141 10.28 -1.66 7.21
N SER A 142 10.40 -0.60 6.42
CA SER A 142 10.50 0.77 6.94
C SER A 142 9.14 1.44 7.07
N THR A 143 8.20 1.05 6.20
CA THR A 143 6.84 1.61 6.15
C THR A 143 5.82 0.49 6.15
N ILE A 144 4.82 0.64 7.01
CA ILE A 144 3.73 -0.29 7.20
C ILE A 144 2.43 0.51 7.17
N PHE A 145 1.54 0.12 6.27
CA PHE A 145 0.16 0.58 6.27
C PHE A 145 -0.74 -0.51 6.84
N VAL A 146 -1.67 -0.13 7.71
CA VAL A 146 -2.71 -1.03 8.22
C VAL A 146 -4.06 -0.42 7.89
N PHE A 147 -4.90 -1.20 7.22
CA PHE A 147 -6.23 -0.78 6.81
C PHE A 147 -7.27 -1.73 7.43
N PRO A 148 -7.72 -1.47 8.66
CA PRO A 148 -8.82 -2.21 9.27
C PRO A 148 -10.06 -2.08 8.39
N PHE A 149 -10.63 -3.21 7.97
CA PHE A 149 -11.75 -3.22 7.06
C PHE A 149 -13.02 -2.64 7.72
N LYS A 150 -13.86 -1.96 6.92
CA LYS A 150 -15.20 -1.58 7.37
C LYS A 150 -16.01 -2.84 7.69
N LYS A 151 -16.90 -2.79 8.68
CA LYS A 151 -17.75 -3.94 9.12
C LYS A 151 -18.54 -4.64 7.99
N GLN A 152 -18.74 -3.97 6.86
CA GLN A 152 -19.50 -4.46 5.70
C GLN A 152 -18.61 -5.14 4.63
N VAL A 153 -17.29 -5.08 4.79
CA VAL A 153 -16.31 -5.71 3.90
C VAL A 153 -16.19 -7.19 4.26
N LYS A 154 -16.50 -8.06 3.30
CA LYS A 154 -16.53 -9.53 3.46
C LYS A 154 -15.39 -10.19 2.69
N SER A 155 -15.25 -11.51 2.89
CA SER A 155 -14.39 -12.44 2.14
C SER A 155 -14.38 -12.22 0.61
N ALA A 156 -15.50 -11.80 0.02
CA ALA A 156 -15.56 -11.46 -1.41
C ALA A 156 -14.57 -10.33 -1.79
N LEU A 157 -14.47 -9.26 -0.99
CA LEU A 157 -13.53 -8.18 -1.28
C LEU A 157 -12.08 -8.66 -1.11
N MET A 158 -11.81 -9.52 -0.13
CA MET A 158 -10.46 -10.07 0.08
C MET A 158 -10.00 -10.88 -1.14
N SER A 159 -10.88 -11.73 -1.67
CA SER A 159 -10.63 -12.46 -2.92
C SER A 159 -10.48 -11.51 -4.11
N GLU A 160 -11.33 -10.48 -4.22
CA GLU A 160 -11.23 -9.46 -5.26
C GLU A 160 -9.90 -8.69 -5.21
N ILE A 161 -9.43 -8.28 -4.02
CA ILE A 161 -8.13 -7.62 -3.84
C ILE A 161 -7.00 -8.55 -4.29
N PHE A 162 -7.01 -9.82 -3.83
CA PHE A 162 -5.99 -10.80 -4.18
C PHE A 162 -5.89 -11.00 -5.69
N HIS A 163 -7.02 -11.17 -6.39
CA HIS A 163 -7.04 -11.39 -7.83
C HIS A 163 -6.82 -10.11 -8.66
N CYS A 164 -7.09 -8.93 -8.10
CA CYS A 164 -6.84 -7.67 -8.79
C CYS A 164 -5.35 -7.34 -8.85
N ILE A 165 -4.57 -7.76 -7.86
CA ILE A 165 -3.12 -7.58 -7.85
C ILE A 165 -2.47 -8.66 -8.73
N ASN A 166 -2.03 -8.26 -9.92
CA ASN A 166 -1.39 -9.13 -10.90
C ASN A 166 -0.13 -8.50 -11.49
N GLU A 167 0.60 -9.28 -12.29
CA GLU A 167 1.88 -8.91 -12.90
C GLU A 167 1.79 -7.63 -13.75
N ASN A 168 0.64 -7.35 -14.38
CA ASN A 168 0.49 -6.20 -15.26
C ASN A 168 0.61 -4.88 -14.50
N ILE A 169 0.24 -4.83 -13.22
CA ILE A 169 0.37 -3.60 -12.42
C ILE A 169 1.84 -3.20 -12.32
N ILE A 170 2.72 -4.16 -12.04
CA ILE A 170 4.13 -3.91 -11.72
C ILE A 170 4.94 -3.58 -12.97
N ILE A 171 4.54 -4.08 -14.14
CA ILE A 171 5.21 -3.80 -15.43
C ILE A 171 5.30 -2.29 -15.69
N PHE A 172 4.27 -1.53 -15.34
CA PHE A 172 4.19 -0.09 -15.62
C PHE A 172 4.74 0.81 -14.50
N LEU A 173 5.18 0.25 -13.37
CA LEU A 173 5.80 0.99 -12.27
C LEU A 173 7.28 1.27 -12.55
N ASN A 174 7.81 2.42 -12.15
CA ASN A 174 9.16 2.85 -12.51
C ASN A 174 10.24 2.16 -11.67
N ASN A 175 10.04 2.10 -10.35
CA ASN A 175 11.05 1.74 -9.37
C ASN A 175 10.84 0.36 -8.76
N LEU A 176 9.59 -0.02 -8.49
CA LEU A 176 9.23 -1.27 -7.85
C LEU A 176 9.76 -2.46 -8.67
N ARG A 177 10.37 -3.42 -7.97
CA ARG A 177 10.95 -4.64 -8.57
C ARG A 177 10.32 -5.91 -8.05
N CYS A 178 9.84 -5.93 -6.82
CA CYS A 178 9.26 -7.11 -6.20
C CYS A 178 7.92 -6.79 -5.55
N CYS A 179 6.95 -7.69 -5.71
CA CYS A 179 5.67 -7.62 -5.04
C CYS A 179 5.26 -9.00 -4.57
N LEU A 180 5.00 -9.15 -3.27
CA LEU A 180 4.40 -10.35 -2.69
C LEU A 180 2.96 -10.04 -2.30
N VAL A 181 2.04 -10.96 -2.61
CA VAL A 181 0.65 -10.90 -2.18
C VAL A 181 0.34 -12.18 -1.42
N LEU A 182 -0.04 -12.04 -0.15
CA LEU A 182 -0.43 -13.14 0.74
C LEU A 182 -1.90 -13.00 1.08
N ASN A 183 -2.67 -14.08 0.95
CA ASN A 183 -3.97 -14.20 1.56
C ASN A 183 -3.87 -15.23 2.69
N ILE A 184 -3.92 -14.78 3.93
CA ILE A 184 -3.70 -15.64 5.10
C ILE A 184 -4.86 -16.61 5.28
N GLU A 185 -6.09 -16.20 4.96
CA GLU A 185 -7.28 -17.04 5.17
C GLU A 185 -7.35 -18.20 4.17
N SER A 186 -6.96 -17.97 2.92
CA SER A 186 -6.93 -19.01 1.88
C SER A 186 -5.57 -19.67 1.71
N ASN A 187 -4.56 -19.23 2.46
CA ASN A 187 -3.16 -19.66 2.34
C ASN A 187 -2.58 -19.49 0.92
N GLN A 188 -3.10 -18.55 0.12
CA GLN A 188 -2.66 -18.31 -1.24
C GLN A 188 -1.54 -17.28 -1.28
N THR A 189 -0.56 -17.51 -2.15
CA THR A 189 0.60 -16.62 -2.33
C THR A 189 0.90 -16.38 -3.79
N ASN A 190 1.03 -15.10 -4.17
CA ASN A 190 1.56 -14.68 -5.48
C ASN A 190 2.81 -13.82 -5.28
N LEU A 191 3.93 -14.23 -5.86
CA LEU A 191 5.18 -13.47 -5.86
C LEU A 191 5.53 -13.04 -7.28
N PHE A 192 5.61 -11.73 -7.48
CA PHE A 192 5.96 -11.10 -8.74
C PHE A 192 7.35 -10.46 -8.63
N ARG A 193 8.25 -10.79 -9.56
CA ARG A 193 9.56 -10.12 -9.71
C ARG A 193 9.73 -9.56 -11.11
N LYS A 194 9.91 -8.24 -11.20
CA LYS A 194 10.19 -7.49 -12.43
C LYS A 194 11.69 -7.42 -12.69
N GLN A 195 12.08 -7.93 -13.85
CA GLN A 195 13.42 -7.80 -14.41
C GLN A 195 13.38 -6.79 -15.56
N VAL A 196 14.34 -5.86 -15.57
CA VAL A 196 14.48 -4.83 -16.61
C VAL A 196 15.83 -5.02 -17.28
N ASP A 197 15.79 -5.53 -18.50
CA ASP A 197 16.95 -5.64 -19.39
C ASP A 197 16.90 -4.53 -20.43
N CYS A 198 18.01 -4.27 -21.13
CA CYS A 198 18.18 -3.13 -22.04
C CYS A 198 17.05 -2.92 -23.07
N ASN A 199 16.36 -3.98 -23.49
CA ASN A 199 15.25 -3.91 -24.46
C ASN A 199 13.98 -4.66 -24.03
N LYS A 200 13.89 -5.14 -22.78
CA LYS A 200 12.78 -6.01 -22.35
C LYS A 200 12.49 -5.89 -20.87
N ILE A 201 11.20 -5.79 -20.55
CA ILE A 201 10.68 -5.97 -19.19
C ILE A 201 10.07 -7.37 -19.12
N THR A 202 10.46 -8.15 -18.12
CA THR A 202 9.88 -9.48 -17.85
C THR A 202 9.39 -9.52 -16.40
N VAL A 203 8.23 -10.12 -16.15
CA VAL A 203 7.78 -10.43 -14.79
C VAL A 203 7.74 -11.94 -14.62
N LYS A 204 8.41 -12.43 -13.57
CA LYS A 204 8.31 -13.82 -13.13
C LYS A 204 7.27 -13.91 -12.02
N THR A 205 6.38 -14.89 -12.15
CA THR A 205 5.29 -15.13 -11.21
C THR A 205 5.48 -16.51 -10.59
N ASN A 206 5.58 -16.57 -9.27
CA ASN A 206 5.58 -17.82 -8.51
C ASN A 206 4.31 -17.86 -7.66
N ASN A 207 3.40 -18.77 -8.00
CA ASN A 207 2.18 -18.99 -7.24
C ASN A 207 2.34 -20.25 -6.40
N VAL A 208 1.98 -20.16 -5.13
CA VAL A 208 1.80 -21.32 -4.25
C VAL A 208 0.33 -21.33 -3.87
N GLU A 209 -0.38 -22.34 -4.35
CA GLU A 209 -1.77 -22.68 -3.96
C GLU A 209 -1.76 -23.66 -2.79
#